data_AF-A0A6N9BFS1-F1
#
_entry.id   AF-A0A6N9BFS1-F1
#
_cell.length_a   1.000
_cell.length_b   1.000
_cell.length_c   1.000
_cell.angle_alpha   90.00
_cell.angle_beta   90.00
_cell.angle_gamma   90.00
#
_symmetry.space_group_name_H-M   'P 1'
#
loop_
_entity.id
_entity.type
_entity.pdbx_description
1 polymer ?
#
loop_
_entity_poly.entity_id
_entity_poly.type
_entity_poly.pdbx_seq_one_letter_code
_entity_poly.pdbx_strand_id
1 'polypeptide(L)'
;MEEAAGKLAEARKTYEAGEAQLAEQTNALAHDEARKADLERRMVDAEARITRLEDGRENLTREIARLEAETGDREALTEADREAAEAAETLAQARAAAQTAEAARLEAQNRLSAAQETAQTTATAEAKLKAEEEALAEILETGDPDLWPPVIDSMSVEQGLEAALGIALGEDLGAAMDEAAPVHWRRLPALGDAPSLPAGAQPLGEFVRGPEALLRRLSQIGVVNSTEDGWRLLPELKQGQRLVSRDGAFWRWDGYTAAADAPSAAAIRLEQRNRLREIRVSLEAAEVAARQSAELLETVRAGLEAASDQEANSRESVREAESEVETLRHAQTALHQKTAESRSRLGAQREAGERLDQDLRDTKRQLTEARDALGGIADLDAVRARIGELREEVSQRRAAFVESQAAYDSLKNRAEERRRRLEEIAAEIESWTDRKTGAEDQITQLTERRAELETALEALKNRPGEIGEQRNALLNQVGEAETGRRAAADALALMETKLAEADRAL
;
A
#
# COMPACT_ATOMS: atom_id res chain seq x y z
N MET A 1 -87.07 4.96 51.06
CA MET A 1 -85.80 4.19 50.96
C MET A 1 -85.43 3.98 49.51
N GLU A 2 -86.29 3.37 48.69
CA GLU A 2 -86.01 3.08 47.27
C GLU A 2 -85.77 4.34 46.41
N GLU A 3 -86.59 5.38 46.57
CA GLU A 3 -86.40 6.66 45.86
C GLU A 3 -85.12 7.40 46.29
N ALA A 4 -84.76 7.35 47.57
CA ALA A 4 -83.51 7.93 48.08
C ALA A 4 -82.27 7.15 47.64
N ALA A 5 -82.39 5.82 47.51
CA ALA A 5 -81.34 4.96 46.95
C ALA A 5 -81.11 5.25 45.46
N GLY A 6 -82.19 5.47 44.70
CA GLY A 6 -82.12 5.87 43.29
C GLY A 6 -81.42 7.21 43.10
N LYS A 7 -81.81 8.24 43.87
CA LYS A 7 -81.17 9.56 43.85
C LYS A 7 -79.69 9.51 44.23
N LEU A 8 -79.33 8.71 45.25
CA LEU A 8 -77.93 8.48 45.63
C LEU A 8 -77.13 7.79 44.51
N ALA A 9 -77.69 6.76 43.86
CA ALA A 9 -77.02 6.06 42.77
C ALA A 9 -76.79 6.95 41.54
N GLU A 10 -77.75 7.82 41.22
CA GLU A 10 -77.65 8.77 40.12
C GLU A 10 -76.66 9.91 40.42
N ALA A 11 -76.70 10.47 41.62
CA ALA A 11 -75.71 11.46 42.09
C ALA A 11 -74.29 10.87 42.14
N ARG A 12 -74.15 9.60 42.53
CA ARG A 12 -72.87 8.88 42.51
C ARG A 12 -72.34 8.71 41.08
N LYS A 13 -73.18 8.23 40.16
CA LYS A 13 -72.81 8.00 38.76
C LYS A 13 -72.39 9.29 38.06
N THR A 14 -73.11 10.38 38.29
CA THR A 14 -72.81 11.70 37.71
C THR A 14 -71.56 12.34 38.30
N TYR A 15 -71.30 12.15 39.60
CA TYR A 15 -70.04 12.54 40.24
C TYR A 15 -68.85 11.73 39.71
N GLU A 16 -68.94 10.39 39.70
CA GLU A 16 -67.87 9.51 39.20
C GLU A 16 -67.55 9.76 37.72
N ALA A 17 -68.57 10.02 36.88
CA ALA A 17 -68.37 10.40 35.48
C ALA A 17 -67.69 11.77 35.33
N GLY A 18 -68.04 12.74 36.17
CA GLY A 18 -67.40 14.06 36.19
C GLY A 18 -65.94 14.00 36.64
N GLU A 19 -65.63 13.24 37.70
CA GLU A 19 -64.27 12.99 38.17
C GLU A 19 -63.42 12.30 37.09
N ALA A 20 -63.97 11.28 36.42
CA ALA A 20 -63.28 10.59 35.32
C ALA A 20 -62.96 11.55 34.16
N GLN A 21 -63.93 12.38 33.75
CA GLN A 21 -63.73 13.38 32.69
C GLN A 21 -62.72 14.46 33.10
N LEU A 22 -62.76 14.91 34.36
CA LEU A 22 -61.80 15.87 34.90
C LEU A 22 -60.38 15.28 34.95
N ALA A 23 -60.24 14.01 35.36
CA ALA A 23 -58.96 13.31 35.39
C ALA A 23 -58.40 13.10 33.97
N GLU A 24 -59.24 12.71 33.01
CA GLU A 24 -58.87 12.56 31.60
C GLU A 24 -58.36 13.88 31.02
N GLN A 25 -59.11 14.97 31.17
CA GLN A 25 -58.73 16.29 30.67
C GLN A 25 -57.48 16.84 31.37
N THR A 26 -57.34 16.64 32.68
CA THR A 26 -56.14 17.04 33.42
C THR A 26 -54.90 16.28 32.96
N ASN A 27 -55.01 14.97 32.72
CA ASN A 27 -53.93 14.15 32.18
C ASN A 27 -53.58 14.54 30.73
N ALA A 28 -54.59 14.82 29.90
CA ALA A 28 -54.38 15.31 28.54
C ALA A 28 -53.67 16.67 28.51
N LEU A 29 -54.07 17.61 29.39
CA LEU A 29 -53.37 18.89 29.54
C LEU A 29 -51.91 18.70 29.96
N ALA A 30 -51.64 17.88 30.98
CA ALA A 30 -50.28 17.62 31.43
C ALA A 30 -49.43 16.97 30.34
N HIS A 31 -50.00 16.06 29.55
CA HIS A 31 -49.36 15.45 28.40
C HIS A 31 -49.03 16.49 27.31
N ASP A 32 -49.98 17.36 26.97
CA ASP A 32 -49.80 18.37 25.93
C ASP A 32 -48.86 19.51 26.36
N GLU A 33 -48.84 19.89 27.64
CA GLU A 33 -47.86 20.81 28.22
C GLU A 33 -46.45 20.20 28.17
N ALA A 34 -46.30 18.93 28.55
CA ALA A 34 -45.02 18.22 28.46
C ALA A 34 -44.54 18.10 27.00
N ARG A 35 -45.46 17.78 26.07
CA ARG A 35 -45.18 17.69 24.64
C ARG A 35 -44.79 19.05 24.06
N LYS A 36 -45.47 20.14 24.45
CA LYS A 36 -45.13 21.51 24.06
C LYS A 36 -43.72 21.87 24.51
N ALA A 37 -43.40 21.68 25.79
CA ALA A 37 -42.09 22.00 26.34
C ALA A 37 -40.97 21.17 25.68
N ASP A 38 -41.23 19.89 25.37
CA ASP A 38 -40.27 19.03 24.66
C ASP A 38 -40.04 19.50 23.21
N LEU A 39 -41.11 19.87 22.48
CA LEU A 39 -41.01 20.40 21.11
C LEU A 39 -40.27 21.74 21.08
N GLU A 40 -40.60 22.68 21.98
CA GLU A 40 -39.90 23.97 22.08
C GLU A 40 -38.40 23.78 22.35
N ARG A 41 -38.03 22.87 23.27
CA ARG A 41 -36.63 22.52 23.51
C ARG A 41 -35.97 21.91 22.26
N ARG A 42 -36.62 20.96 21.60
CA ARG A 42 -36.11 20.36 20.34
C ARG A 42 -35.90 21.40 19.26
N MET A 43 -36.79 22.40 19.15
CA MET A 43 -36.64 23.51 18.19
C MET A 43 -35.41 24.35 18.51
N VAL A 44 -35.21 24.75 19.77
CA VAL A 44 -34.03 25.51 20.21
C VAL A 44 -32.74 24.73 19.94
N ASP A 45 -32.73 23.43 20.26
CA ASP A 45 -31.58 22.56 20.03
C ASP A 45 -31.28 22.38 18.53
N ALA A 46 -32.33 22.24 17.70
CA ALA A 46 -32.21 22.12 16.26
C ALA A 46 -31.72 23.43 15.62
N GLU A 47 -32.24 24.59 16.03
CA GLU A 47 -31.77 25.91 15.59
C GLU A 47 -30.29 26.13 15.95
N ALA A 48 -29.90 25.85 17.20
CA ALA A 48 -28.51 25.94 17.63
C ALA A 48 -27.59 24.96 16.90
N ARG A 49 -28.09 23.78 16.49
CA ARG A 49 -27.35 22.83 15.66
C ARG A 49 -27.24 23.32 14.21
N ILE A 50 -28.30 23.89 13.63
CA ILE A 50 -28.29 24.46 12.28
C ILE A 50 -27.22 25.56 12.17
N THR A 51 -27.19 26.52 13.10
CA THR A 51 -26.19 27.59 13.09
C THR A 51 -24.77 27.03 13.11
N ARG A 52 -24.48 26.06 14.00
CA ARG A 52 -23.15 25.41 14.06
C ARG A 52 -22.79 24.66 12.78
N LEU A 53 -23.74 23.99 12.15
CA LEU A 53 -23.53 23.32 10.88
C LEU A 53 -23.28 24.33 9.75
N GLU A 54 -24.04 25.43 9.69
CA GLU A 54 -23.85 26.48 8.67
C GLU A 54 -22.47 27.14 8.78
N ASP A 55 -22.01 27.46 10.00
CA ASP A 55 -20.65 27.96 10.25
C ASP A 55 -19.58 26.95 9.81
N GLY A 56 -19.80 25.66 10.14
CA GLY A 56 -18.94 24.57 9.72
C GLY A 56 -18.84 24.45 8.20
N ARG A 57 -19.97 24.58 7.49
CA ARG A 57 -20.03 24.55 6.03
C ARG A 57 -19.25 25.68 5.40
N GLU A 58 -19.38 26.89 5.94
CA GLU A 58 -18.70 28.07 5.40
C GLU A 58 -17.18 27.93 5.55
N ASN A 59 -16.72 27.49 6.71
CA ASN A 59 -15.30 27.20 6.97
C ASN A 59 -14.77 26.15 5.99
N LEU A 60 -15.51 25.04 5.84
CA LEU A 60 -15.12 23.96 4.94
C LEU A 60 -15.11 24.40 3.47
N THR A 61 -16.07 25.24 3.06
CA THR A 61 -16.11 25.81 1.71
C THR A 61 -14.89 26.69 1.43
N ARG A 62 -14.48 27.52 2.40
CA ARG A 62 -13.24 28.31 2.30
C ARG A 62 -12.00 27.41 2.21
N GLU A 63 -11.95 26.33 2.96
CA GLU A 63 -10.84 25.38 2.92
C GLU A 63 -10.76 24.60 1.60
N ILE A 64 -11.90 24.15 1.06
CA ILE A 64 -12.01 23.54 -0.27
C ILE A 64 -11.52 24.52 -1.35
N ALA A 65 -11.98 25.76 -1.35
CA ALA A 65 -11.56 26.77 -2.33
C ALA A 65 -10.04 27.03 -2.28
N ARG A 66 -9.45 27.04 -1.07
CA ARG A 66 -8.00 27.17 -0.90
C ARG A 66 -7.27 25.95 -1.47
N LEU A 67 -7.70 24.73 -1.15
CA LEU A 67 -7.09 23.50 -1.64
C LEU A 67 -7.23 23.36 -3.17
N GLU A 68 -8.33 23.81 -3.75
CA GLU A 68 -8.54 23.86 -5.20
C GLU A 68 -7.53 24.77 -5.89
N ALA A 69 -7.27 25.95 -5.33
CA ALA A 69 -6.25 26.86 -5.83
C ALA A 69 -4.84 26.24 -5.74
N GLU A 70 -4.53 25.51 -4.67
CA GLU A 70 -3.25 24.80 -4.50
C GLU A 70 -3.12 23.58 -5.44
N THR A 71 -4.24 23.00 -5.90
CA THR A 71 -4.26 21.80 -6.78
C THR A 71 -4.22 22.16 -8.27
N GLY A 72 -4.35 23.45 -8.62
CA GLY A 72 -4.34 23.97 -9.99
C GLY A 72 -3.03 23.81 -10.76
N ASP A 73 -1.99 23.27 -10.14
CA ASP A 73 -0.62 23.15 -10.67
C ASP A 73 -0.45 22.03 -11.73
N ARG A 74 -1.49 21.76 -12.52
CA ARG A 74 -1.46 20.75 -13.58
C ARG A 74 -0.46 21.13 -14.67
N GLU A 75 -0.29 22.43 -14.93
CA GLU A 75 0.73 22.95 -15.84
C GLU A 75 2.14 22.64 -15.33
N ALA A 76 2.41 22.81 -14.03
CA ALA A 76 3.71 22.44 -13.44
C ALA A 76 3.97 20.93 -13.51
N LEU A 77 2.94 20.08 -13.34
CA LEU A 77 3.11 18.63 -13.54
C LEU A 77 3.45 18.29 -14.99
N THR A 78 2.73 18.86 -15.95
CA THR A 78 3.01 18.62 -17.37
C THR A 78 4.39 19.14 -17.77
N GLU A 79 4.82 20.25 -17.18
CA GLU A 79 6.14 20.82 -17.39
C GLU A 79 7.23 19.93 -16.79
N ALA A 80 7.08 19.47 -15.55
CA ALA A 80 8.01 18.54 -14.92
C ALA A 80 8.10 17.20 -15.67
N ASP A 81 6.99 16.70 -16.20
CA ASP A 81 6.98 15.50 -17.06
C ASP A 81 7.73 15.73 -18.38
N ARG A 82 7.58 16.92 -18.98
CA ARG A 82 8.29 17.33 -20.20
C ARG A 82 9.80 17.46 -19.95
N GLU A 83 10.20 18.18 -18.91
CA GLU A 83 11.60 18.37 -18.52
C GLU A 83 12.29 17.03 -18.22
N ALA A 84 11.61 16.13 -17.49
CA ALA A 84 12.15 14.80 -17.21
C ALA A 84 12.32 13.94 -18.48
N ALA A 85 11.40 14.07 -19.44
CA ALA A 85 11.50 13.39 -20.73
C ALA A 85 12.65 13.95 -21.59
N GLU A 86 12.80 15.28 -21.64
CA GLU A 86 13.89 15.96 -22.36
C GLU A 86 15.26 15.60 -21.77
N ALA A 87 15.41 15.60 -20.45
CA ALA A 87 16.66 15.19 -19.81
C ALA A 87 16.98 13.70 -20.07
N ALA A 88 15.98 12.83 -20.10
CA ALA A 88 16.17 11.42 -20.45
C ALA A 88 16.64 11.22 -21.90
N GLU A 89 16.13 12.03 -22.83
CA GLU A 89 16.57 12.06 -24.22
C GLU A 89 18.00 12.59 -24.35
N THR A 90 18.33 13.70 -23.66
CA THR A 90 19.69 14.24 -23.60
C THR A 90 20.68 13.20 -23.06
N LEU A 91 20.31 12.45 -22.02
CA LEU A 91 21.12 11.36 -21.49
C LEU A 91 21.32 10.22 -22.51
N ALA A 92 20.27 9.86 -23.26
CA ALA A 92 20.38 8.85 -24.31
C ALA A 92 21.36 9.30 -25.42
N GLN A 93 21.27 10.56 -25.83
CA GLN A 93 22.18 11.16 -26.82
C GLN A 93 23.62 11.23 -26.30
N ALA A 94 23.83 11.64 -25.06
CA ALA A 94 25.15 11.67 -24.43
C ALA A 94 25.78 10.27 -24.36
N ARG A 95 25.00 9.24 -24.01
CA ARG A 95 25.47 7.84 -23.99
C ARG A 95 25.85 7.33 -25.38
N ALA A 96 25.05 7.65 -26.40
CA ALA A 96 25.37 7.29 -27.78
C ALA A 96 26.65 7.99 -28.28
N ALA A 97 26.84 9.27 -27.92
CA ALA A 97 28.05 10.01 -28.22
C ALA A 97 29.28 9.41 -27.52
N ALA A 98 29.17 9.06 -26.23
CA ALA A 98 30.23 8.41 -25.47
C ALA A 98 30.62 7.04 -26.05
N GLN A 99 29.65 6.22 -26.47
CA GLN A 99 29.92 4.95 -27.13
C GLN A 99 30.65 5.14 -28.47
N THR A 100 30.25 6.16 -29.25
CA THR A 100 30.91 6.50 -30.52
C THR A 100 32.35 6.98 -30.29
N ALA A 101 32.57 7.82 -29.26
CA ALA A 101 33.89 8.31 -28.91
C ALA A 101 34.82 7.18 -28.40
N GLU A 102 34.30 6.25 -27.60
CA GLU A 102 35.05 5.08 -27.14
C GLU A 102 35.49 4.19 -28.32
N ALA A 103 34.58 3.93 -29.28
CA ALA A 103 34.90 3.18 -30.50
C ALA A 103 35.98 3.89 -31.33
N ALA A 104 35.88 5.22 -31.49
CA ALA A 104 36.87 6.02 -32.19
C ALA A 104 38.26 5.97 -31.51
N ARG A 105 38.31 6.01 -30.17
CA ARG A 105 39.58 5.86 -29.43
C ARG A 105 40.19 4.47 -29.64
N LEU A 106 39.40 3.40 -29.58
CA LEU A 106 39.88 2.05 -29.84
C LEU A 106 40.41 1.89 -31.27
N GLU A 107 39.74 2.49 -32.26
CA GLU A 107 40.22 2.50 -33.64
C GLU A 107 41.53 3.30 -33.77
N ALA A 108 41.63 4.48 -33.14
CA ALA A 108 42.85 5.27 -33.12
C ALA A 108 44.02 4.53 -32.45
N GLN A 109 43.76 3.78 -31.38
CA GLN A 109 44.75 2.94 -30.70
C GLN A 109 45.27 1.83 -31.63
N ASN A 110 44.39 1.17 -32.39
CA ASN A 110 44.79 0.15 -33.35
C ASN A 110 45.63 0.74 -34.50
N ARG A 111 45.22 1.91 -35.01
CA ARG A 111 46.00 2.65 -36.03
C ARG A 111 47.37 3.03 -35.49
N LEU A 112 47.47 3.43 -34.22
CA LEU A 112 48.74 3.77 -33.59
C LEU A 112 49.68 2.57 -33.54
N SER A 113 49.19 1.40 -33.10
CA SER A 113 49.99 0.18 -33.08
C SER A 113 50.50 -0.22 -34.47
N ALA A 114 49.65 -0.15 -35.50
CA ALA A 114 50.05 -0.44 -36.88
C ALA A 114 51.08 0.58 -37.43
N ALA A 115 50.91 1.87 -37.11
CA ALA A 115 51.84 2.92 -37.52
C ALA A 115 53.20 2.77 -36.82
N GLN A 116 53.22 2.38 -35.53
CA GLN A 116 54.45 2.10 -34.79
C GLN A 116 55.23 0.92 -35.39
N GLU A 117 54.56 -0.19 -35.69
CA GLU A 117 55.19 -1.35 -36.33
C GLU A 117 55.78 -0.99 -37.70
N THR A 118 55.04 -0.23 -38.50
CA THR A 118 55.49 0.24 -39.81
C THR A 118 56.72 1.14 -39.69
N ALA A 119 56.66 2.14 -38.80
CA ALA A 119 57.76 3.07 -38.57
C ALA A 119 59.02 2.38 -38.04
N GLN A 120 58.87 1.37 -37.18
CA GLN A 120 60.01 0.60 -36.70
C GLN A 120 60.63 -0.26 -37.81
N THR A 121 59.80 -0.86 -38.66
CA THR A 121 60.24 -1.69 -39.78
C THR A 121 61.00 -0.86 -40.82
N THR A 122 60.47 0.29 -41.22
CA THR A 122 61.11 1.19 -42.20
C THR A 122 62.40 1.81 -41.64
N ALA A 123 62.41 2.25 -40.38
CA ALA A 123 63.62 2.79 -39.74
C ALA A 123 64.73 1.73 -39.62
N THR A 124 64.38 0.48 -39.33
CA THR A 124 65.35 -0.63 -39.28
C THR A 124 65.93 -0.93 -40.67
N ALA A 125 65.11 -0.90 -41.72
CA ALA A 125 65.55 -1.10 -43.09
C ALA A 125 66.49 0.03 -43.57
N GLU A 126 66.13 1.29 -43.29
CA GLU A 126 66.97 2.45 -43.55
C GLU A 126 68.33 2.33 -42.84
N ALA A 127 68.33 2.06 -41.53
CA ALA A 127 69.55 1.94 -40.74
C ALA A 127 70.48 0.82 -41.27
N LYS A 128 69.92 -0.31 -41.71
CA LYS A 128 70.68 -1.41 -42.29
C LYS A 128 71.33 -1.01 -43.63
N LEU A 129 70.57 -0.39 -44.53
CA LEU A 129 71.09 0.05 -45.83
C LEU A 129 72.14 1.14 -45.66
N LYS A 130 71.95 2.06 -44.71
CA LYS A 130 72.91 3.11 -44.39
C LYS A 130 74.22 2.53 -43.86
N ALA A 131 74.15 1.57 -42.94
CA ALA A 131 75.35 0.89 -42.45
C ALA A 131 76.09 0.11 -43.56
N GLU A 132 75.35 -0.52 -44.49
CA GLU A 132 75.95 -1.20 -45.65
C GLU A 132 76.58 -0.19 -46.64
N GLU A 133 75.95 0.97 -46.85
CA GLU A 133 76.47 2.07 -47.67
C GLU A 133 77.77 2.63 -47.09
N GLU A 134 77.79 2.98 -45.81
CA GLU A 134 78.96 3.52 -45.11
C GLU A 134 80.13 2.53 -45.14
N ALA A 135 79.86 1.25 -44.84
CA ALA A 135 80.89 0.21 -44.86
C ALA A 135 81.50 -0.01 -46.26
N LEU A 136 80.68 -0.02 -47.31
CA LEU A 136 81.18 -0.18 -48.69
C LEU A 136 81.86 1.09 -49.22
N ALA A 137 81.38 2.27 -48.85
CA ALA A 137 82.02 3.53 -49.19
C ALA A 137 83.42 3.62 -48.56
N GLU A 138 83.55 3.29 -47.27
CA GLU A 138 84.84 3.29 -46.57
C GLU A 138 85.85 2.32 -47.22
N ILE A 139 85.43 1.09 -47.53
CA ILE A 139 86.28 0.09 -48.21
C ILE A 139 86.78 0.63 -49.57
N LEU A 140 85.95 1.34 -50.32
CA LEU A 140 86.29 1.89 -51.63
C LEU A 140 87.21 3.13 -51.55
N GLU A 141 87.10 3.91 -50.48
CA GLU A 141 87.92 5.10 -50.19
C GLU A 141 89.30 4.77 -49.57
N THR A 142 89.52 3.55 -49.07
CA THR A 142 90.77 3.12 -48.38
C THR A 142 91.98 2.92 -49.34
N GLY A 143 92.14 3.74 -50.38
CA GLY A 143 93.31 3.76 -51.25
C GLY A 143 93.67 5.19 -51.63
N ASP A 144 94.91 5.61 -51.35
CA ASP A 144 95.45 6.98 -51.47
C ASP A 144 95.00 7.70 -52.77
N PRO A 145 93.91 8.51 -52.73
CA PRO A 145 93.25 9.01 -53.94
C PRO A 145 93.58 10.49 -54.24
N ASP A 146 94.47 11.13 -53.47
CA ASP A 146 94.52 12.59 -53.43
C ASP A 146 95.26 13.27 -54.60
N LEU A 147 96.02 12.53 -55.41
CA LEU A 147 96.74 13.14 -56.54
C LEU A 147 96.32 12.61 -57.93
N TRP A 148 96.08 11.31 -58.09
CA TRP A 148 95.75 10.72 -59.39
C TRP A 148 94.80 9.51 -59.27
N PRO A 149 93.47 9.72 -59.34
CA PRO A 149 92.53 8.62 -59.19
C PRO A 149 92.65 7.62 -60.35
N PRO A 150 92.57 6.31 -60.07
CA PRO A 150 92.67 5.26 -61.08
C PRO A 150 91.47 5.31 -62.05
N VAL A 151 91.68 4.96 -63.32
CA VAL A 151 90.63 5.03 -64.34
C VAL A 151 89.41 4.18 -64.00
N ILE A 152 89.60 3.07 -63.26
CA ILE A 152 88.52 2.22 -62.74
C ILE A 152 87.47 3.02 -61.95
N ASP A 153 87.87 4.12 -61.31
CA ASP A 153 86.97 4.95 -60.52
C ASP A 153 86.10 5.90 -61.36
N SER A 154 86.40 6.02 -62.65
CA SER A 154 85.62 6.76 -63.64
C SER A 154 84.83 5.84 -64.59
N MET A 155 84.83 4.54 -64.32
CA MET A 155 84.18 3.53 -65.15
C MET A 155 82.98 2.91 -64.45
N SER A 156 82.03 2.46 -65.27
CA SER A 156 80.90 1.62 -64.86
C SER A 156 80.70 0.53 -65.91
N VAL A 157 80.38 -0.66 -65.46
CA VAL A 157 80.18 -1.84 -66.30
C VAL A 157 78.81 -2.42 -65.98
N GLU A 158 78.14 -2.97 -67.00
CA GLU A 158 76.90 -3.72 -66.82
C GLU A 158 77.12 -4.90 -65.85
N GLN A 159 76.10 -5.20 -65.04
CA GLN A 159 76.17 -6.22 -63.99
C GLN A 159 76.46 -7.60 -64.59
N GLY A 160 77.41 -8.33 -63.98
CA GLY A 160 77.86 -9.65 -64.42
C GLY A 160 79.00 -9.63 -65.45
N LEU A 161 79.58 -8.46 -65.74
CA LEU A 161 80.73 -8.29 -66.63
C LEU A 161 81.94 -7.67 -65.91
N GLU A 162 81.89 -7.52 -64.59
CA GLU A 162 82.97 -6.99 -63.75
C GLU A 162 84.23 -7.85 -63.86
N ALA A 163 84.07 -9.18 -63.82
CA ALA A 163 85.16 -10.13 -64.01
C ALA A 163 85.78 -10.02 -65.42
N ALA A 164 84.92 -9.91 -66.44
CA ALA A 164 85.33 -9.73 -67.83
C ALA A 164 86.15 -8.45 -68.03
N LEU A 165 85.70 -7.32 -67.48
CA LEU A 165 86.44 -6.04 -67.54
C LEU A 165 87.75 -6.10 -66.74
N GLY A 166 87.69 -6.66 -65.53
CA GLY A 166 88.82 -6.79 -64.62
C GLY A 166 89.97 -7.61 -65.20
N ILE A 167 89.68 -8.72 -65.90
CA ILE A 167 90.70 -9.54 -66.56
C ILE A 167 91.12 -8.95 -67.92
N ALA A 168 90.19 -8.31 -68.63
CA ALA A 168 90.42 -7.72 -69.95
C ALA A 168 91.50 -6.64 -69.93
N LEU A 169 91.50 -5.83 -68.87
CA LEU A 169 92.43 -4.72 -68.69
C LEU A 169 93.50 -5.05 -67.63
N GLY A 170 93.15 -5.67 -66.51
CA GLY A 170 94.12 -5.99 -65.46
C GLY A 170 94.66 -4.72 -64.78
N GLU A 171 95.98 -4.62 -64.63
CA GLU A 171 96.66 -3.48 -63.99
C GLU A 171 96.44 -2.14 -64.71
N ASP A 172 96.13 -2.20 -66.01
CA ASP A 172 95.73 -1.07 -66.85
C ASP A 172 94.59 -0.23 -66.22
N LEU A 173 93.72 -0.85 -65.41
CA LEU A 173 92.61 -0.18 -64.71
C LEU A 173 93.07 0.72 -63.54
N GLY A 174 94.28 0.50 -63.03
CA GLY A 174 94.88 1.30 -61.97
C GLY A 174 95.54 2.59 -62.47
N ALA A 175 95.74 2.75 -63.78
CA ALA A 175 96.37 3.92 -64.37
C ALA A 175 95.45 5.15 -64.33
N ALA A 176 96.01 6.35 -64.16
CA ALA A 176 95.25 7.58 -64.10
C ALA A 176 94.83 8.08 -65.50
N MET A 177 93.87 9.01 -65.54
CA MET A 177 93.49 9.72 -66.77
C MET A 177 94.28 11.02 -67.00
N ASP A 178 95.03 11.47 -65.99
CA ASP A 178 95.85 12.67 -66.05
C ASP A 178 97.22 12.37 -66.68
N GLU A 179 97.57 13.06 -67.76
CA GLU A 179 98.87 12.91 -68.43
C GLU A 179 100.06 13.38 -67.58
N ALA A 180 99.81 14.14 -66.49
CA ALA A 180 100.82 14.48 -65.50
C ALA A 180 101.21 13.29 -64.59
N ALA A 181 100.39 12.23 -64.55
CA ALA A 181 100.67 11.05 -63.75
C ALA A 181 101.78 10.19 -64.40
N PRO A 182 102.66 9.55 -63.60
CA PRO A 182 103.71 8.67 -64.11
C PRO A 182 103.19 7.49 -64.96
N VAL A 183 101.98 6.99 -64.64
CA VAL A 183 101.29 5.92 -65.37
C VAL A 183 99.88 6.42 -65.71
N HIS A 184 99.61 6.61 -67.00
CA HIS A 184 98.35 7.22 -67.45
C HIS A 184 97.82 6.71 -68.78
N TRP A 185 96.52 6.91 -68.99
CA TRP A 185 95.83 6.79 -70.26
C TRP A 185 95.82 8.13 -71.01
N ARG A 186 96.35 8.14 -72.24
CA ARG A 186 96.25 9.28 -73.16
C ARG A 186 95.05 9.12 -74.08
N ARG A 187 94.27 10.20 -74.26
CA ARG A 187 93.20 10.23 -75.28
C ARG A 187 93.80 10.23 -76.68
N LEU A 188 93.32 9.33 -77.54
CA LEU A 188 93.68 9.25 -78.95
C LEU A 188 92.42 9.35 -79.83
N PRO A 189 92.50 9.88 -81.07
CA PRO A 189 91.35 9.97 -82.00
C PRO A 189 90.78 8.58 -82.33
N ALA A 190 89.65 8.41 -83.00
CA ALA A 190 89.19 7.07 -83.40
C ALA A 190 90.22 6.36 -84.33
N LEU A 191 90.32 5.03 -84.23
CA LEU A 191 91.20 4.24 -85.11
C LEU A 191 90.45 3.94 -86.43
N GLY A 192 90.85 4.59 -87.53
CA GLY A 192 90.10 4.56 -88.80
C GLY A 192 89.98 3.19 -89.46
N ASP A 193 91.08 2.42 -89.49
CA ASP A 193 91.14 1.08 -90.11
C ASP A 193 91.25 -0.02 -89.05
N ALA A 194 90.43 0.05 -88.00
CA ALA A 194 90.46 -0.95 -86.93
C ALA A 194 89.93 -2.31 -87.45
N PRO A 195 90.66 -3.43 -87.27
CA PRO A 195 90.15 -4.74 -87.65
C PRO A 195 88.89 -5.07 -86.84
N SER A 196 87.88 -5.62 -87.51
CA SER A 196 86.66 -6.11 -86.85
C SER A 196 86.97 -7.29 -85.93
N LEU A 197 86.19 -7.42 -84.85
CA LEU A 197 86.22 -8.62 -84.00
C LEU A 197 85.65 -9.83 -84.76
N PRO A 198 86.04 -11.06 -84.39
CA PRO A 198 85.48 -12.29 -84.96
C PRO A 198 83.95 -12.35 -84.84
N ALA A 199 83.30 -13.00 -85.81
CA ALA A 199 81.85 -13.13 -85.81
C ALA A 199 81.38 -13.96 -84.60
N GLY A 200 80.55 -13.36 -83.74
CA GLY A 200 80.07 -13.97 -82.49
C GLY A 200 80.70 -13.39 -81.22
N ALA A 201 81.67 -12.48 -81.33
CA ALA A 201 82.16 -11.69 -80.21
C ALA A 201 81.63 -10.24 -80.28
N GLN A 202 81.06 -9.74 -79.19
CA GLN A 202 80.58 -8.35 -79.10
C GLN A 202 81.66 -7.45 -78.47
N PRO A 203 81.89 -6.23 -78.96
CA PRO A 203 82.87 -5.34 -78.34
C PRO A 203 82.53 -5.05 -76.87
N LEU A 204 83.50 -5.20 -75.97
CA LEU A 204 83.32 -4.91 -74.53
C LEU A 204 82.90 -3.45 -74.29
N GLY A 205 83.26 -2.54 -75.19
CA GLY A 205 82.84 -1.13 -75.15
C GLY A 205 81.32 -0.90 -75.24
N GLU A 206 80.53 -1.89 -75.68
CA GLU A 206 79.06 -1.78 -75.65
C GLU A 206 78.48 -1.90 -74.23
N PHE A 207 79.21 -2.58 -73.33
CA PHE A 207 78.76 -2.90 -71.97
C PHE A 207 79.45 -2.07 -70.87
N VAL A 208 80.40 -1.21 -71.27
CA VAL A 208 81.22 -0.40 -70.36
C VAL A 208 81.03 1.08 -70.69
N ARG A 209 80.65 1.88 -69.70
CA ARG A 209 80.66 3.35 -69.79
C ARG A 209 81.89 3.87 -69.04
N GLY A 210 82.74 4.62 -69.73
CA GLY A 210 83.97 5.15 -69.16
C GLY A 210 84.64 6.19 -70.07
N PRO A 211 85.84 6.67 -69.71
CA PRO A 211 86.54 7.71 -70.45
C PRO A 211 86.84 7.33 -71.90
N GLU A 212 86.74 8.31 -72.81
CA GLU A 212 86.94 8.08 -74.24
C GLU A 212 88.34 7.54 -74.60
N ALA A 213 89.35 7.76 -73.75
CA ALA A 213 90.70 7.23 -73.97
C ALA A 213 90.74 5.70 -74.04
N LEU A 214 89.81 5.01 -73.38
CA LEU A 214 89.73 3.56 -73.39
C LEU A 214 88.94 2.98 -74.57
N LEU A 215 88.21 3.80 -75.34
CA LEU A 215 87.33 3.29 -76.41
C LEU A 215 88.08 2.48 -77.48
N ARG A 216 89.29 2.92 -77.85
CA ARG A 216 90.15 2.14 -78.79
C ARG A 216 90.47 0.76 -78.25
N ARG A 217 90.68 0.65 -76.94
CA ARG A 217 91.04 -0.60 -76.29
C ARG A 217 89.82 -1.49 -76.12
N LEU A 218 88.73 -0.94 -75.61
CA LEU A 218 87.47 -1.66 -75.38
C LEU A 218 86.82 -2.17 -76.67
N SER A 219 87.02 -1.49 -77.81
CA SER A 219 86.49 -1.94 -79.11
C SER A 219 87.23 -3.16 -79.69
N GLN A 220 88.43 -3.48 -79.20
CA GLN A 220 89.26 -4.60 -79.64
C GLN A 220 89.26 -5.77 -78.64
N ILE A 221 88.36 -5.73 -77.67
CA ILE A 221 88.13 -6.80 -76.70
C ILE A 221 86.74 -7.34 -76.97
N GLY A 222 86.64 -8.60 -77.39
CA GLY A 222 85.39 -9.26 -77.67
C GLY A 222 84.86 -10.02 -76.46
N VAL A 223 83.60 -9.82 -76.11
CA VAL A 223 82.88 -10.58 -75.11
C VAL A 223 82.26 -11.81 -75.77
N VAL A 224 82.52 -12.98 -75.21
CA VAL A 224 81.96 -14.28 -75.64
C VAL A 224 81.06 -14.85 -74.55
N ASN A 225 80.06 -15.64 -74.95
CA ASN A 225 79.09 -16.21 -74.03
C ASN A 225 79.59 -17.44 -73.27
N SER A 226 80.61 -18.13 -73.80
CA SER A 226 81.11 -19.38 -73.22
C SER A 226 82.62 -19.57 -73.44
N THR A 227 83.23 -20.41 -72.61
CA THR A 227 84.62 -20.84 -72.77
C THR A 227 84.85 -21.57 -74.10
N GLU A 228 83.86 -22.34 -74.56
CA GLU A 228 83.92 -23.03 -75.85
C GLU A 228 84.00 -22.04 -77.03
N ASP A 229 83.22 -20.95 -76.98
CA ASP A 229 83.30 -19.88 -77.96
C ASP A 229 84.66 -19.17 -77.94
N GLY A 230 85.24 -18.96 -76.76
CA GLY A 230 86.58 -18.40 -76.61
C GLY A 230 87.64 -19.23 -77.33
N TRP A 231 87.63 -20.56 -77.15
CA TRP A 231 88.54 -21.46 -77.86
C TRP A 231 88.29 -21.52 -79.36
N ARG A 232 87.02 -21.54 -79.78
CA ARG A 232 86.61 -21.59 -81.18
C ARG A 232 87.07 -20.34 -81.95
N LEU A 233 86.96 -19.16 -81.34
CA LEU A 233 87.26 -17.87 -81.97
C LEU A 233 88.74 -17.44 -81.83
N LEU A 234 89.52 -18.07 -80.94
CA LEU A 234 90.94 -17.75 -80.74
C LEU A 234 91.77 -17.71 -82.04
N PRO A 235 91.67 -18.67 -82.97
CA PRO A 235 92.46 -18.65 -84.21
C PRO A 235 92.10 -17.50 -85.16
N GLU A 236 90.92 -16.87 -84.99
CA GLU A 236 90.45 -15.79 -85.84
C GLU A 236 90.93 -14.40 -85.38
N LEU A 237 91.48 -14.30 -84.16
CA LEU A 237 91.92 -13.03 -83.59
C LEU A 237 93.03 -12.38 -84.40
N LYS A 238 92.86 -11.08 -84.64
CA LYS A 238 93.90 -10.23 -85.24
C LYS A 238 94.88 -9.75 -84.18
N GLN A 239 96.05 -9.31 -84.65
CA GLN A 239 97.09 -8.76 -83.77
C GLN A 239 96.50 -7.67 -82.85
N GLY A 240 96.70 -7.84 -81.55
CA GLY A 240 96.23 -6.91 -80.51
C GLY A 240 94.84 -7.21 -79.94
N GLN A 241 94.05 -8.09 -80.56
CA GLN A 241 92.70 -8.45 -80.10
C GLN A 241 92.73 -9.42 -78.92
N ARG A 242 91.66 -9.38 -78.13
CA ARG A 242 91.43 -10.22 -76.95
C ARG A 242 89.98 -10.71 -76.95
N LEU A 243 89.75 -11.86 -76.36
CA LEU A 243 88.41 -12.33 -76.00
C LEU A 243 88.32 -12.48 -74.48
N VAL A 244 87.15 -12.17 -73.96
CA VAL A 244 86.78 -12.40 -72.56
C VAL A 244 85.41 -13.05 -72.48
N SER A 245 85.27 -14.03 -71.61
CA SER A 245 83.94 -14.52 -71.22
C SER A 245 83.36 -13.66 -70.11
N ARG A 246 82.04 -13.74 -69.92
CA ARG A 246 81.36 -13.05 -68.81
C ARG A 246 81.93 -13.46 -67.45
N ASP A 247 82.27 -14.74 -67.31
CA ASP A 247 82.81 -15.32 -66.06
C ASP A 247 84.29 -14.98 -65.82
N GLY A 248 84.96 -14.30 -66.75
CA GLY A 248 86.35 -13.85 -66.57
C GLY A 248 87.44 -14.76 -67.16
N ALA A 249 87.09 -15.78 -67.96
CA ALA A 249 88.08 -16.45 -68.81
C ALA A 249 88.57 -15.52 -69.92
N PHE A 250 89.85 -15.59 -70.27
CA PHE A 250 90.55 -14.63 -71.13
C PHE A 250 91.40 -15.34 -72.19
N TRP A 251 91.37 -14.83 -73.43
CA TRP A 251 92.22 -15.28 -74.52
C TRP A 251 92.82 -14.08 -75.27
N ARG A 252 94.10 -14.17 -75.63
CA ARG A 252 94.81 -13.13 -76.39
C ARG A 252 95.36 -13.71 -77.68
N TRP A 253 95.43 -12.89 -78.72
CA TRP A 253 95.84 -13.28 -80.08
C TRP A 253 97.20 -14.01 -80.16
N ASP A 254 98.10 -13.81 -79.20
CA ASP A 254 99.44 -14.42 -79.12
C ASP A 254 99.45 -15.79 -78.42
N GLY A 255 98.28 -16.29 -78.00
CA GLY A 255 98.12 -17.59 -77.35
C GLY A 255 98.14 -17.53 -75.82
N TYR A 256 98.26 -16.34 -75.20
CA TYR A 256 98.10 -16.22 -73.75
C TYR A 256 96.63 -16.40 -73.35
N THR A 257 96.37 -17.30 -72.39
CA THR A 257 95.03 -17.60 -71.88
C THR A 257 95.00 -17.64 -70.36
N ALA A 258 93.89 -17.23 -69.76
CA ALA A 258 93.63 -17.40 -68.33
C ALA A 258 92.23 -17.99 -68.11
N ALA A 259 92.12 -18.95 -67.19
CA ALA A 259 90.85 -19.50 -66.76
C ALA A 259 90.15 -18.56 -65.75
N ALA A 260 88.85 -18.76 -65.55
CA ALA A 260 87.99 -17.94 -64.68
C ALA A 260 88.19 -18.22 -63.17
N ASP A 261 89.39 -18.57 -62.73
CA ASP A 261 89.59 -19.30 -61.46
C ASP A 261 89.74 -18.37 -60.23
N ALA A 262 89.88 -17.05 -60.43
CA ALA A 262 89.85 -16.07 -59.35
C ALA A 262 89.47 -14.65 -59.84
N PRO A 263 88.57 -13.94 -59.12
CA PRO A 263 88.28 -12.53 -59.39
C PRO A 263 89.53 -11.66 -59.20
N SER A 264 89.80 -10.75 -60.13
CA SER A 264 90.87 -9.78 -59.95
C SER A 264 90.49 -8.71 -58.91
N ALA A 265 91.47 -8.07 -58.27
CA ALA A 265 91.22 -6.97 -57.35
C ALA A 265 90.40 -5.83 -58.01
N ALA A 266 90.60 -5.61 -59.32
CA ALA A 266 89.81 -4.68 -60.11
C ALA A 266 88.35 -5.14 -60.29
N ALA A 267 88.10 -6.44 -60.51
CA ALA A 267 86.75 -6.98 -60.61
C ALA A 267 86.00 -6.83 -59.27
N ILE A 268 86.64 -7.15 -58.13
CA ILE A 268 86.06 -6.99 -56.79
C ILE A 268 85.74 -5.51 -56.52
N ARG A 269 86.64 -4.58 -56.86
CA ARG A 269 86.41 -3.14 -56.71
C ARG A 269 85.25 -2.64 -57.58
N LEU A 270 85.10 -3.13 -58.82
CA LEU A 270 83.98 -2.81 -59.70
C LEU A 270 82.65 -3.36 -59.19
N GLU A 271 82.64 -4.60 -58.69
CA GLU A 271 81.47 -5.25 -58.09
C GLU A 271 81.00 -4.48 -56.84
N GLN A 272 81.92 -4.12 -55.94
CA GLN A 272 81.64 -3.30 -54.77
C GLN A 272 81.07 -1.91 -55.16
N ARG A 273 81.58 -1.27 -56.21
CA ARG A 273 81.05 0.01 -56.71
C ARG A 273 79.65 -0.12 -57.32
N ASN A 274 79.40 -1.18 -58.08
CA ASN A 274 78.08 -1.46 -58.62
C ASN A 274 77.07 -1.75 -57.49
N ARG A 275 77.48 -2.52 -56.47
CA ARG A 275 76.69 -2.78 -55.26
C ARG A 275 76.43 -1.51 -54.46
N LEU A 276 77.42 -0.65 -54.26
CA LEU A 276 77.26 0.64 -53.58
C LEU A 276 76.23 1.52 -54.31
N ARG A 277 76.24 1.54 -55.65
CA ARG A 277 75.25 2.29 -56.45
C ARG A 277 73.83 1.76 -56.22
N GLU A 278 73.64 0.44 -56.20
CA GLU A 278 72.35 -0.20 -55.94
C GLU A 278 71.84 0.12 -54.52
N ILE A 279 72.71 0.05 -53.52
CA ILE A 279 72.37 0.37 -52.13
C ILE A 279 71.99 1.84 -52.00
N ARG A 280 72.71 2.77 -52.65
CA ARG A 280 72.36 4.20 -52.61
C ARG A 280 70.96 4.49 -53.16
N VAL A 281 70.58 3.84 -54.27
CA VAL A 281 69.21 3.95 -54.82
C VAL A 281 68.19 3.36 -53.84
N SER A 282 68.50 2.22 -53.23
CA SER A 282 67.62 1.57 -52.25
C SER A 282 67.50 2.37 -50.95
N LEU A 283 68.59 3.04 -50.53
CA LEU A 283 68.65 3.88 -49.35
C LEU A 283 67.79 5.13 -49.53
N GLU A 284 67.85 5.81 -50.67
CA GLU A 284 66.98 6.96 -50.97
C GLU A 284 65.50 6.57 -50.84
N ALA A 285 65.11 5.41 -51.37
CA ALA A 285 63.75 4.91 -51.24
C ALA A 285 63.38 4.57 -49.77
N ALA A 286 64.32 3.99 -49.01
CA ALA A 286 64.12 3.64 -47.61
C ALA A 286 64.01 4.89 -46.70
N GLU A 287 64.83 5.92 -46.92
CA GLU A 287 64.78 7.21 -46.21
C GLU A 287 63.44 7.90 -46.42
N VAL A 288 62.93 7.90 -47.66
CA VAL A 288 61.59 8.45 -47.97
C VAL A 288 60.51 7.66 -47.23
N ALA A 289 60.55 6.32 -47.27
CA ALA A 289 59.58 5.48 -46.57
C ALA A 289 59.61 5.66 -45.05
N ALA A 290 60.81 5.75 -44.46
CA ALA A 290 60.99 5.99 -43.03
C ALA A 290 60.43 7.36 -42.62
N ARG A 291 60.75 8.43 -43.37
CA ARG A 291 60.20 9.77 -43.13
C ARG A 291 58.67 9.78 -43.19
N GLN A 292 58.08 9.20 -44.24
CA GLN A 292 56.62 9.12 -44.39
C GLN A 292 55.96 8.35 -43.24
N SER A 293 56.55 7.23 -42.82
CA SER A 293 56.04 6.44 -41.71
C SER A 293 56.14 7.16 -40.36
N ALA A 294 57.20 7.97 -40.15
CA ALA A 294 57.35 8.80 -38.97
C ALA A 294 56.34 9.95 -38.92
N GLU A 295 56.10 10.63 -40.05
CA GLU A 295 55.07 11.67 -40.18
C GLU A 295 53.65 11.10 -39.93
N LEU A 296 53.37 9.91 -40.46
CA LEU A 296 52.12 9.21 -40.21
C LEU A 296 51.97 8.85 -38.73
N LEU A 297 53.04 8.38 -38.08
CA LEU A 297 53.02 8.04 -36.66
C LEU A 297 52.68 9.27 -35.79
N GLU A 298 53.27 10.42 -36.06
CA GLU A 298 52.93 11.67 -35.36
C GLU A 298 51.47 12.08 -35.59
N THR A 299 50.99 11.98 -36.83
CA THR A 299 49.58 12.28 -37.18
C THR A 299 48.61 11.36 -36.42
N VAL A 300 48.92 10.07 -36.34
CA VAL A 300 48.08 9.08 -35.64
C VAL A 300 48.16 9.25 -34.12
N ARG A 301 49.30 9.64 -33.57
CA ARG A 301 49.44 10.00 -32.14
C ARG A 301 48.52 11.17 -31.77
N ALA A 302 48.57 12.26 -32.55
CA ALA A 302 47.67 13.40 -32.35
C ALA A 302 46.19 12.98 -32.50
N GLY A 303 45.88 12.07 -33.44
CA GLY A 303 44.54 11.51 -33.59
C GLY A 303 44.06 10.70 -32.38
N LEU A 304 44.94 9.93 -31.73
CA LEU A 304 44.61 9.20 -30.50
C LEU A 304 44.39 10.15 -29.31
N GLU A 305 45.20 11.19 -29.18
CA GLU A 305 45.02 12.23 -28.15
C GLU A 305 43.66 12.91 -28.30
N ALA A 306 43.34 13.40 -29.51
CA ALA A 306 42.05 14.01 -29.79
C ALA A 306 40.86 13.06 -29.55
N ALA A 307 40.99 11.77 -29.91
CA ALA A 307 39.96 10.78 -29.63
C ALA A 307 39.79 10.48 -28.13
N SER A 308 40.89 10.52 -27.37
CA SER A 308 40.88 10.33 -25.92
C SER A 308 40.23 11.51 -25.20
N ASP A 309 40.54 12.74 -25.62
CA ASP A 309 39.89 13.95 -25.11
C ASP A 309 38.38 13.95 -25.42
N GLN A 310 38.00 13.55 -26.64
CA GLN A 310 36.59 13.43 -27.01
C GLN A 310 35.87 12.35 -26.18
N GLU A 311 36.50 11.22 -25.88
CA GLU A 311 35.95 10.21 -24.98
C GLU A 311 35.76 10.77 -23.56
N ALA A 312 36.78 11.47 -23.02
CA ALA A 312 36.72 12.08 -21.70
C ALA A 312 35.57 13.09 -21.59
N ASN A 313 35.46 14.02 -22.55
CA ASN A 313 34.39 15.01 -22.63
C ASN A 313 33.02 14.34 -22.75
N SER A 314 32.88 13.32 -23.60
CA SER A 314 31.60 12.62 -23.77
C SER A 314 31.18 11.86 -22.50
N ARG A 315 32.15 11.29 -21.76
CA ARG A 315 31.89 10.66 -20.46
C ARG A 315 31.49 11.68 -19.39
N GLU A 316 32.06 12.88 -19.42
CA GLU A 316 31.64 13.97 -18.55
C GLU A 316 30.21 14.42 -18.86
N SER A 317 29.85 14.62 -20.12
CA SER A 317 28.48 14.94 -20.53
C SER A 317 27.46 13.85 -20.11
N VAL A 318 27.85 12.58 -20.11
CA VAL A 318 27.00 11.50 -19.56
C VAL A 318 26.78 11.70 -18.07
N ARG A 319 27.81 11.99 -17.27
CA ARG A 319 27.66 12.21 -15.83
C ARG A 319 26.78 13.42 -15.51
N GLU A 320 26.95 14.51 -16.26
CA GLU A 320 26.12 15.71 -16.11
C GLU A 320 24.65 15.40 -16.43
N ALA A 321 24.38 14.74 -17.55
CA ALA A 321 23.03 14.35 -17.93
C ALA A 321 22.40 13.33 -16.95
N GLU A 322 23.19 12.41 -16.37
CA GLU A 322 22.72 11.50 -15.31
C GLU A 322 22.31 12.27 -14.06
N SER A 323 23.12 13.24 -13.63
CA SER A 323 22.82 14.10 -12.48
C SER A 323 21.58 14.97 -12.71
N GLU A 324 21.38 15.46 -13.92
CA GLU A 324 20.21 16.25 -14.29
C GLU A 324 18.93 15.38 -14.28
N VAL A 325 18.98 14.19 -14.90
CA VAL A 325 17.86 13.23 -14.87
C VAL A 325 17.50 12.83 -13.45
N GLU A 326 18.48 12.54 -12.59
CA GLU A 326 18.24 12.22 -11.17
C GLU A 326 17.51 13.38 -10.48
N THR A 327 18.02 14.62 -10.66
CA THR A 327 17.45 15.84 -10.06
C THR A 327 16.00 16.07 -10.51
N LEU A 328 15.75 16.03 -11.82
CA LEU A 328 14.42 16.26 -12.39
C LEU A 328 13.44 15.14 -12.03
N ARG A 329 13.88 13.87 -11.96
CA ARG A 329 13.03 12.76 -11.50
C ARG A 329 12.62 12.89 -10.04
N HIS A 330 13.53 13.34 -9.16
CA HIS A 330 13.21 13.61 -7.76
C HIS A 330 12.19 14.75 -7.65
N ALA A 331 12.41 15.86 -8.37
CA ALA A 331 11.48 16.99 -8.41
C ALA A 331 10.10 16.59 -8.96
N GLN A 332 10.07 15.86 -10.06
CA GLN A 332 8.86 15.29 -10.68
C GLN A 332 8.11 14.41 -9.68
N THR A 333 8.79 13.46 -9.04
CA THR A 333 8.17 12.54 -8.06
C THR A 333 7.59 13.30 -6.88
N ALA A 334 8.34 14.27 -6.33
CA ALA A 334 7.88 15.09 -5.22
C ALA A 334 6.64 15.92 -5.61
N LEU A 335 6.61 16.47 -6.82
CA LEU A 335 5.46 17.22 -7.32
C LEU A 335 4.23 16.32 -7.52
N HIS A 336 4.40 15.14 -8.13
CA HIS A 336 3.31 14.14 -8.27
C HIS A 336 2.75 13.70 -6.92
N GLN A 337 3.62 13.43 -5.94
CA GLN A 337 3.18 13.07 -4.57
C GLN A 337 2.40 14.22 -3.91
N LYS A 338 2.94 15.44 -3.96
CA LYS A 338 2.27 16.63 -3.41
C LYS A 338 0.89 16.84 -4.05
N THR A 339 0.78 16.74 -5.37
CA THR A 339 -0.50 16.88 -6.06
C THR A 339 -1.47 15.76 -5.72
N ALA A 340 -0.99 14.51 -5.60
CA ALA A 340 -1.82 13.38 -5.19
C ALA A 340 -2.35 13.55 -3.76
N GLU A 341 -1.50 14.00 -2.83
CA GLU A 341 -1.89 14.33 -1.46
C GLU A 341 -2.93 15.45 -1.41
N SER A 342 -2.69 16.56 -2.12
CA SER A 342 -3.64 17.68 -2.19
C SER A 342 -4.98 17.26 -2.79
N ARG A 343 -4.98 16.43 -3.85
CA ARG A 343 -6.22 15.86 -4.43
C ARG A 343 -6.96 14.96 -3.47
N SER A 344 -6.24 14.11 -2.73
CA SER A 344 -6.83 13.22 -1.71
C SER A 344 -7.48 14.03 -0.58
N ARG A 345 -6.77 15.04 -0.05
CA ARG A 345 -7.30 15.97 0.97
C ARG A 345 -8.53 16.72 0.44
N LEU A 346 -8.48 17.24 -0.78
CA LEU A 346 -9.60 17.91 -1.41
C LEU A 346 -10.82 16.97 -1.56
N GLY A 347 -10.60 15.72 -1.96
CA GLY A 347 -11.65 14.70 -2.04
C GLY A 347 -12.30 14.43 -0.69
N ALA A 348 -11.50 14.25 0.37
CA ALA A 348 -11.99 14.02 1.72
C ALA A 348 -12.79 15.22 2.27
N GLN A 349 -12.33 16.45 2.00
CA GLN A 349 -13.05 17.66 2.40
C GLN A 349 -14.37 17.85 1.64
N ARG A 350 -14.41 17.52 0.34
CA ARG A 350 -15.66 17.52 -0.43
C ARG A 350 -16.67 16.51 0.11
N GLU A 351 -16.24 15.29 0.44
CA GLU A 351 -17.10 14.27 1.04
C GLU A 351 -17.59 14.70 2.45
N ALA A 352 -16.73 15.33 3.24
CA ALA A 352 -17.14 15.94 4.50
C ALA A 352 -18.19 17.05 4.30
N GLY A 353 -18.07 17.82 3.23
CA GLY A 353 -19.02 18.87 2.86
C GLY A 353 -20.39 18.30 2.48
N GLU A 354 -20.41 17.24 1.68
CA GLU A 354 -21.65 16.54 1.32
C GLU A 354 -22.35 15.95 2.55
N ARG A 355 -21.60 15.34 3.48
CA ARG A 355 -22.14 14.84 4.76
C ARG A 355 -22.74 15.97 5.60
N LEU A 356 -22.03 17.09 5.70
CA LEU A 356 -22.47 18.23 6.49
C LEU A 356 -23.72 18.87 5.88
N ASP A 357 -23.80 19.00 4.56
CA ASP A 357 -24.99 19.48 3.86
C ASP A 357 -26.19 18.53 4.07
N GLN A 358 -25.95 17.22 4.12
CA GLN A 358 -26.99 16.24 4.44
C GLN A 358 -27.48 16.39 5.88
N ASP A 359 -26.57 16.49 6.85
CA ASP A 359 -26.90 16.74 8.26
C ASP A 359 -27.69 18.05 8.45
N LEU A 360 -27.34 19.09 7.68
CA LEU A 360 -28.04 20.37 7.69
C LEU A 360 -29.46 20.23 7.16
N ARG A 361 -29.67 19.50 6.04
CA ARG A 361 -31.00 19.22 5.48
C ARG A 361 -31.85 18.42 6.46
N ASP A 362 -31.29 17.39 7.08
CA ASP A 362 -32.00 16.54 8.03
C ASP A 362 -32.36 17.30 9.31
N THR A 363 -31.47 18.14 9.83
CA THR A 363 -31.75 18.99 11.01
C THR A 363 -32.79 20.07 10.69
N LYS A 364 -32.74 20.69 9.49
CA LYS A 364 -33.78 21.62 9.03
C LYS A 364 -35.14 20.95 8.91
N ARG A 365 -35.20 19.71 8.40
CA ARG A 365 -36.43 18.92 8.36
C ARG A 365 -36.96 18.65 9.77
N GLN A 366 -36.12 18.25 10.72
CA GLN A 366 -36.51 18.06 12.12
C GLN A 366 -37.07 19.33 12.77
N LEU A 367 -36.48 20.49 12.46
CA LEU A 367 -36.99 21.78 12.93
C LEU A 367 -38.39 22.09 12.36
N THR A 368 -38.59 21.86 11.07
CA THR A 368 -39.90 22.02 10.43
C THR A 368 -40.94 21.07 11.03
N GLU A 369 -40.62 19.78 11.18
CA GLU A 369 -41.49 18.78 11.80
C GLU A 369 -41.86 19.15 13.25
N ALA A 370 -40.90 19.64 14.03
CA ALA A 370 -41.14 20.09 15.41
C ALA A 370 -42.04 21.34 15.46
N ARG A 371 -41.82 22.30 14.54
CA ARG A 371 -42.65 23.50 14.42
C ARG A 371 -44.08 23.17 14.00
N ASP A 372 -44.27 22.28 13.04
CA ASP A 372 -45.58 21.83 12.59
C ASP A 372 -46.31 21.06 13.71
N ALA A 373 -45.60 20.18 14.43
CA ALA A 373 -46.14 19.47 15.58
C ALA A 373 -46.56 20.42 16.72
N LEU A 374 -45.81 21.49 16.95
CA LEU A 374 -46.14 22.53 17.93
C LEU A 374 -47.39 23.30 17.53
N GLY A 375 -47.53 23.64 16.24
CA GLY A 375 -48.73 24.28 15.69
C GLY A 375 -49.99 23.40 15.74
N GLY A 376 -49.82 22.07 15.85
CA GLY A 376 -50.92 21.11 16.02
C GLY A 376 -51.38 20.90 17.47
N ILE A 377 -50.70 21.47 18.47
CA ILE A 377 -51.14 21.40 19.87
C ILE A 377 -52.31 22.39 20.06
N ALA A 378 -53.39 21.92 20.69
CA ALA A 378 -54.56 22.73 20.98
C ALA A 378 -54.22 23.93 21.89
N ASP A 379 -55.05 24.96 21.88
CA ASP A 379 -54.90 26.11 22.77
C ASP A 379 -55.01 25.66 24.24
N LEU A 380 -53.86 25.56 24.89
CA LEU A 380 -53.74 25.10 26.27
C LEU A 380 -54.47 26.03 27.25
N ASP A 381 -54.62 27.32 26.92
CA ASP A 381 -55.35 28.25 27.78
C ASP A 381 -56.87 27.98 27.71
N ALA A 382 -57.38 27.62 26.54
CA ALA A 382 -58.76 27.15 26.39
C ALA A 382 -59.00 25.82 27.14
N VAL A 383 -58.05 24.88 27.10
CA VAL A 383 -58.13 23.61 27.84
C VAL A 383 -58.07 23.84 29.36
N ARG A 384 -57.20 24.74 29.84
CA ARG A 384 -57.13 25.14 31.26
C ARG A 384 -58.43 25.76 31.75
N ALA A 385 -59.04 26.65 30.95
CA ALA A 385 -60.33 27.23 31.27
C ALA A 385 -61.41 26.15 31.40
N ARG A 386 -61.44 25.18 30.47
CA ARG A 386 -62.38 24.05 30.50
C ARG A 386 -62.20 23.13 31.72
N ILE A 387 -60.95 22.86 32.13
CA ILE A 387 -60.65 22.13 33.37
C ILE A 387 -61.14 22.91 34.59
N GLY A 388 -61.02 24.25 34.57
CA GLY A 388 -61.61 25.13 35.59
C GLY A 388 -63.12 24.95 35.73
N GLU A 389 -63.85 24.99 34.61
CA GLU A 389 -65.30 24.74 34.56
C GLU A 389 -65.66 23.34 35.07
N LEU A 390 -64.94 22.30 34.62
CA LEU A 390 -65.16 20.92 35.05
C LEU A 390 -64.89 20.71 36.55
N ARG A 391 -63.90 21.39 37.13
CA ARG A 391 -63.65 21.35 38.59
C ARG A 391 -64.82 21.91 39.37
N GLU A 392 -65.40 23.02 38.89
CA GLU A 392 -66.57 23.61 39.52
C GLU A 392 -67.80 22.69 39.41
N GLU A 393 -68.01 22.10 38.23
CA GLU A 393 -69.09 21.13 38.00
C GLU A 393 -68.95 19.87 38.86
N VAL A 394 -67.74 19.31 38.97
CA VAL A 394 -67.45 18.16 39.85
C VAL A 394 -67.66 18.52 41.32
N SER A 395 -67.28 19.73 41.75
CA SER A 395 -67.52 20.22 43.11
C SER A 395 -69.02 20.30 43.43
N GLN A 396 -69.83 20.82 42.50
CA GLN A 396 -71.29 20.88 42.62
C GLN A 396 -71.92 19.48 42.69
N ARG A 397 -71.50 18.57 41.80
CA ARG A 397 -71.96 17.17 41.79
C ARG A 397 -71.54 16.41 43.06
N ARG A 398 -70.35 16.69 43.60
CA ARG A 398 -69.88 16.14 44.89
C ARG A 398 -70.76 16.60 46.04
N ALA A 399 -71.13 17.89 46.08
CA ALA A 399 -72.05 18.41 47.09
C ALA A 399 -73.42 17.70 47.01
N ALA A 400 -73.98 17.55 45.81
CA ALA A 400 -75.24 16.84 45.58
C ALA A 400 -75.18 15.35 45.96
N PHE A 401 -74.04 14.68 45.70
CA PHE A 401 -73.79 13.31 46.14
C PHE A 401 -73.74 13.19 47.66
N VAL A 402 -73.00 14.06 48.35
CA VAL A 402 -72.92 14.07 49.83
C VAL A 402 -74.28 14.36 50.46
N GLU A 403 -75.05 15.29 49.90
CA GLU A 403 -76.42 15.59 50.35
C GLU A 403 -77.35 14.39 50.17
N SER A 404 -77.31 13.73 49.00
CA SER A 404 -78.10 12.53 48.72
C SER A 404 -77.69 11.35 49.63
N GLN A 405 -76.40 11.25 49.96
CA GLN A 405 -75.87 10.22 50.87
C GLN A 405 -76.36 10.46 52.29
N ALA A 406 -76.27 11.70 52.80
CA ALA A 406 -76.78 12.05 54.12
C ALA A 406 -78.30 11.82 54.23
N ALA A 407 -79.06 12.12 53.18
CA ALA A 407 -80.51 11.86 53.13
C ALA A 407 -80.83 10.36 53.14
N TYR A 408 -80.10 9.55 52.39
CA TYR A 408 -80.25 8.08 52.38
C TYR A 408 -79.89 7.47 53.74
N ASP A 409 -78.74 7.85 54.33
CA ASP A 409 -78.29 7.33 55.63
C ASP A 409 -79.25 7.71 56.76
N SER A 410 -79.80 8.93 56.74
CA SER A 410 -80.84 9.37 57.69
C SER A 410 -82.11 8.52 57.59
N LEU A 411 -82.57 8.22 56.37
CA LEU A 411 -83.76 7.38 56.15
C LEU A 411 -83.51 5.91 56.52
N LYS A 412 -82.30 5.39 56.25
CA LYS A 412 -81.88 4.05 56.64
C LYS A 412 -81.86 3.89 58.16
N ASN A 413 -81.22 4.83 58.87
CA ASN A 413 -81.15 4.82 60.33
C ASN A 413 -82.54 4.88 60.97
N ARG A 414 -83.44 5.75 60.46
CA ARG A 414 -84.84 5.83 60.92
C ARG A 414 -85.64 4.54 60.67
N ALA A 415 -85.39 3.84 59.56
CA ALA A 415 -86.03 2.58 59.25
C ALA A 415 -85.54 1.46 60.20
N GLU A 416 -84.23 1.42 60.48
CA GLU A 416 -83.63 0.48 61.43
C GLU A 416 -84.12 0.72 62.86
N GLU A 417 -84.24 1.97 63.29
CA GLU A 417 -84.76 2.35 64.61
C GLU A 417 -86.26 1.99 64.77
N ARG A 418 -87.09 2.22 63.74
CA ARG A 418 -88.49 1.76 63.73
C ARG A 418 -88.62 0.24 63.81
N ARG A 419 -87.79 -0.50 63.07
CA ARG A 419 -87.77 -1.96 63.12
C ARG A 419 -87.44 -2.45 64.52
N ARG A 420 -86.38 -1.91 65.14
CA ARG A 420 -85.98 -2.24 66.51
C ARG A 420 -87.09 -1.94 67.52
N ARG A 421 -87.81 -0.83 67.35
CA ARG A 421 -88.95 -0.49 68.22
C ARG A 421 -90.14 -1.43 68.07
N LEU A 422 -90.43 -1.90 66.86
CA LEU A 422 -91.49 -2.90 66.63
C LEU A 422 -91.13 -4.26 67.24
N GLU A 423 -89.86 -4.66 67.18
CA GLU A 423 -89.36 -5.88 67.85
C GLU A 423 -89.49 -5.78 69.38
N GLU A 424 -89.15 -4.63 69.98
CA GLU A 424 -89.34 -4.37 71.41
C GLU A 424 -90.82 -4.43 71.83
N ILE A 425 -91.73 -3.81 71.06
CA ILE A 425 -93.18 -3.84 71.34
C ILE A 425 -93.73 -5.27 71.24
N ALA A 426 -93.28 -6.06 70.27
CA ALA A 426 -93.70 -7.45 70.13
C ALA A 426 -93.29 -8.29 71.36
N ALA A 427 -92.06 -8.10 71.85
CA ALA A 427 -91.58 -8.76 73.07
C ALA A 427 -92.33 -8.31 74.33
N GLU A 428 -92.70 -7.03 74.43
CA GLU A 428 -93.53 -6.52 75.53
C GLU A 428 -94.93 -7.15 75.50
N ILE A 429 -95.58 -7.25 74.33
CA ILE A 429 -96.91 -7.89 74.18
C ILE A 429 -96.87 -9.36 74.61
N GLU A 430 -95.82 -10.10 74.22
CA GLU A 430 -95.63 -11.50 74.62
C GLU A 430 -95.50 -11.62 76.14
N SER A 431 -94.66 -10.78 76.77
CA SER A 431 -94.48 -10.74 78.22
C SER A 431 -95.76 -10.41 79.00
N TRP A 432 -96.59 -9.48 78.51
CA TRP A 432 -97.88 -9.16 79.12
C TRP A 432 -98.90 -10.28 78.95
N THR A 433 -98.83 -11.02 77.85
CA THR A 433 -99.71 -12.17 77.58
C THR A 433 -99.36 -13.32 78.51
N ASP A 434 -98.09 -13.67 78.67
CA ASP A 434 -97.63 -14.70 79.61
C ASP A 434 -98.01 -14.38 81.07
N ARG A 435 -97.92 -13.10 81.47
CA ARG A 435 -98.36 -12.64 82.79
C ARG A 435 -99.86 -12.80 83.00
N LYS A 436 -100.67 -12.54 81.96
CA LYS A 436 -102.12 -12.74 82.01
C LYS A 436 -102.45 -14.22 82.18
N THR A 437 -101.84 -15.09 81.38
CA THR A 437 -102.05 -16.55 81.45
C THR A 437 -101.59 -17.13 82.79
N GLY A 438 -100.42 -16.70 83.30
CA GLY A 438 -99.93 -17.11 84.61
C GLY A 438 -100.83 -16.67 85.77
N ALA A 439 -101.45 -15.48 85.68
CA ALA A 439 -102.43 -15.03 86.67
C ALA A 439 -103.76 -15.83 86.60
N GLU A 440 -104.22 -16.19 85.40
CA GLU A 440 -105.41 -17.04 85.18
C GLU A 440 -105.21 -18.45 85.75
N ASP A 441 -104.05 -19.07 85.55
CA ASP A 441 -103.70 -20.37 86.14
C ASP A 441 -103.66 -20.30 87.67
N GLN A 442 -103.11 -19.22 88.22
CA GLN A 442 -102.99 -19.05 89.67
C GLN A 442 -104.35 -18.80 90.35
N ILE A 443 -105.26 -18.09 89.68
CA ILE A 443 -106.66 -17.96 90.11
C ILE A 443 -107.35 -19.32 90.11
N THR A 444 -107.15 -20.13 89.06
CA THR A 444 -107.73 -21.47 88.95
C THR A 444 -107.28 -22.37 90.09
N GLN A 445 -105.97 -22.44 90.36
CA GLN A 445 -105.40 -23.22 91.47
C GLN A 445 -105.93 -22.78 92.84
N LEU A 446 -106.05 -21.48 93.09
CA LEU A 446 -106.59 -20.96 94.36
C LEU A 446 -108.08 -21.27 94.52
N THR A 447 -108.84 -21.30 93.42
CA THR A 447 -110.27 -21.62 93.44
C THR A 447 -110.50 -23.10 93.74
N GLU A 448 -109.71 -24.00 93.15
CA GLU A 448 -109.73 -25.43 93.48
C GLU A 448 -109.32 -25.69 94.94
N ARG A 449 -108.25 -25.04 95.41
CA ARG A 449 -107.79 -25.13 96.81
C ARG A 449 -108.87 -24.68 97.80
N ARG A 450 -109.62 -23.63 97.46
CA ARG A 450 -110.72 -23.13 98.28
C ARG A 450 -111.86 -24.15 98.36
N ALA A 451 -112.23 -24.77 97.23
CA ALA A 451 -113.28 -25.79 97.19
C ALA A 451 -112.90 -27.04 98.03
N GLU A 452 -111.65 -27.50 97.96
CA GLU A 452 -111.16 -28.61 98.79
C GLU A 452 -111.25 -28.28 100.29
N LEU A 453 -110.82 -27.07 100.69
CA LEU A 453 -110.83 -26.63 102.08
C LEU A 453 -112.26 -26.43 102.62
N GLU A 454 -113.19 -25.90 101.82
CA GLU A 454 -114.61 -25.79 102.20
C GLU A 454 -115.24 -27.19 102.41
N THR A 455 -114.89 -28.17 101.58
CA THR A 455 -115.36 -29.56 101.73
C THR A 455 -114.81 -30.21 103.01
N ALA A 456 -113.52 -30.00 103.31
CA ALA A 456 -112.90 -30.50 104.54
C ALA A 456 -113.47 -29.84 105.81
N LEU A 457 -113.78 -28.54 105.74
CA LEU A 457 -114.39 -27.79 106.85
C LEU A 457 -115.79 -28.34 107.18
N GLU A 458 -116.60 -28.64 106.17
CA GLU A 458 -117.95 -29.15 106.38
C GLU A 458 -117.95 -30.57 106.94
N ALA A 459 -117.01 -31.41 106.52
CA ALA A 459 -116.77 -32.72 107.13
C ALA A 459 -116.37 -32.61 108.62
N LEU A 460 -115.52 -31.65 108.96
CA LEU A 460 -115.10 -31.39 110.35
C LEU A 460 -116.22 -30.81 111.22
N LYS A 461 -117.12 -29.99 110.65
CA LYS A 461 -118.30 -29.45 111.33
C LYS A 461 -119.33 -30.51 111.72
N ASN A 462 -119.49 -31.55 110.90
CA ASN A 462 -120.47 -32.62 111.15
C ASN A 462 -119.96 -33.67 112.15
N ARG A 463 -118.64 -33.76 112.35
CA ARG A 463 -117.96 -34.72 113.23
C ARG A 463 -118.44 -34.73 114.69
N PRO A 464 -118.71 -33.58 115.35
CA PRO A 464 -119.22 -33.57 116.73
C PRO A 464 -120.64 -34.16 116.85
N GLY A 465 -121.48 -33.99 115.81
CA GLY A 465 -122.82 -34.59 115.76
C GLY A 465 -122.77 -36.11 115.66
N GLU A 466 -121.92 -36.63 114.77
CA GLU A 466 -121.67 -38.08 114.61
C GLU A 466 -121.16 -38.73 115.91
N ILE A 467 -120.23 -38.05 116.62
CA ILE A 467 -119.71 -38.51 117.91
C ILE A 467 -120.80 -38.49 119.00
N GLY A 468 -121.72 -37.51 118.96
CA GLY A 468 -122.87 -37.44 119.86
C GLY A 468 -123.86 -38.59 119.67
N GLU A 469 -124.17 -38.94 118.42
CA GLU A 469 -125.04 -40.08 118.09
C GLU A 469 -124.41 -41.42 118.49
N GLN A 470 -123.11 -41.62 118.22
CA GLN A 470 -122.37 -42.81 118.63
C GLN A 470 -122.33 -42.97 120.16
N ARG A 471 -122.13 -41.86 120.90
CA ARG A 471 -122.14 -41.86 122.36
C ARG A 471 -123.51 -42.23 122.93
N ASN A 472 -124.60 -41.71 122.37
CA ASN A 472 -125.95 -42.03 122.82
C ASN A 472 -126.33 -43.49 122.50
N ALA A 473 -125.93 -44.01 121.33
CA ALA A 473 -126.12 -45.41 120.99
C ALA A 473 -125.39 -46.36 121.97
N LEU A 474 -124.14 -46.02 122.34
CA LEU A 474 -123.37 -46.76 123.35
C LEU A 474 -123.99 -46.68 124.74
N LEU A 475 -124.50 -45.52 125.17
CA LEU A 475 -125.17 -45.35 126.46
C LEU A 475 -126.47 -46.15 126.55
N ASN A 476 -127.25 -46.23 125.46
CA ASN A 476 -128.44 -47.08 125.41
C ASN A 476 -128.08 -48.57 125.53
N GLN A 477 -127.02 -49.03 124.86
CA GLN A 477 -126.53 -50.42 125.01
C GLN A 477 -126.05 -50.72 126.45
N VAL A 478 -125.41 -49.76 127.12
CA VAL A 478 -125.04 -49.89 128.54
C VAL A 478 -126.29 -49.95 129.43
N GLY A 479 -127.30 -49.13 129.14
CA GLY A 479 -128.59 -49.16 129.84
C GLY A 479 -129.32 -50.50 129.68
N GLU A 480 -129.38 -51.05 128.47
CA GLU A 480 -129.96 -52.38 128.21
C GLU A 480 -129.19 -53.49 128.96
N ALA A 481 -127.85 -53.44 128.97
CA ALA A 481 -127.00 -54.38 129.68
C ALA A 481 -127.17 -54.31 131.21
N GLU A 482 -127.30 -53.10 131.78
CA GLU A 482 -127.55 -52.92 133.22
C GLU A 482 -128.95 -53.39 133.62
N THR A 483 -129.95 -53.17 132.76
CA THR A 483 -131.33 -53.65 132.99
C THR A 483 -131.37 -55.17 132.98
N GLY A 484 -130.64 -55.80 132.04
CA GLY A 484 -130.43 -57.25 132.03
C GLY A 484 -129.73 -57.77 133.28
N ARG A 485 -128.69 -57.06 133.75
CA ARG A 485 -127.99 -57.40 135.00
C ARG A 485 -128.91 -57.33 136.22
N ARG A 486 -129.76 -56.31 136.32
CA ARG A 486 -130.74 -56.17 137.42
C ARG A 486 -131.78 -57.28 137.39
N ALA A 487 -132.35 -57.59 136.23
CA ALA A 487 -133.33 -58.68 136.11
C ALA A 487 -132.73 -60.04 136.51
N ALA A 488 -131.47 -60.31 136.14
CA ALA A 488 -130.76 -61.52 136.55
C ALA A 488 -130.44 -61.55 138.05
N ALA A 489 -130.08 -60.40 138.64
CA ALA A 489 -129.82 -60.28 140.08
C ALA A 489 -131.11 -60.40 140.91
N ASP A 490 -132.22 -59.83 140.44
CA ASP A 490 -133.54 -59.96 141.09
C ASP A 490 -134.04 -61.40 141.00
N ALA A 491 -133.82 -62.09 139.89
CA ALA A 491 -134.11 -63.52 139.76
C ALA A 491 -133.24 -64.36 140.73
N LEU A 492 -131.96 -64.01 140.89
CA LEU A 492 -131.07 -64.65 141.87
C LEU A 492 -131.59 -64.43 143.29
N ALA A 493 -131.89 -63.19 143.67
CA ALA A 493 -132.41 -62.84 144.99
C ALA A 493 -133.75 -63.54 145.27
N LEU A 494 -134.64 -63.63 144.27
CA LEU A 494 -135.91 -64.33 144.41
C LEU A 494 -135.72 -65.84 144.62
N MET A 495 -134.75 -66.45 143.93
CA MET A 495 -134.42 -67.87 144.08
C MET A 495 -133.71 -68.15 145.41
N GLU A 496 -132.82 -67.27 145.86
CA GLU A 496 -132.19 -67.37 147.19
C GLU A 496 -133.22 -67.21 148.32
N THR A 497 -134.21 -66.33 148.13
CA THR A 497 -135.30 -66.16 149.11
C THR A 497 -136.19 -67.40 149.15
N LYS A 498 -136.53 -67.99 147.99
CA LYS A 498 -137.27 -69.26 147.91
C LYS A 498 -136.49 -70.43 148.51
N LEU A 499 -135.16 -70.43 148.37
CA LEU A 499 -134.30 -71.44 148.98
C LEU A 499 -134.31 -71.30 150.51
N ALA A 500 -134.17 -70.08 151.02
CA ALA A 500 -134.12 -69.86 152.46
C ALA A 500 -135.48 -70.05 153.16
N GLU A 501 -136.60 -69.73 152.50
CA GLU A 501 -137.93 -70.08 153.01
C GLU A 501 -138.14 -71.61 153.06
N ALA A 502 -137.53 -72.37 152.16
CA ALA A 502 -137.53 -73.82 152.23
C ALA A 502 -136.69 -74.35 153.42
N ASP A 503 -135.57 -73.69 153.76
CA ASP A 503 -134.77 -74.04 154.94
C ASP A 503 -135.44 -73.66 156.28
N ARG A 504 -136.51 -72.85 156.27
CA ARG A 504 -137.37 -72.64 157.45
C ARG A 504 -138.41 -73.75 157.67
N ALA A 505 -138.50 -74.73 156.78
CA ALA A 505 -139.53 -75.78 156.81
C ALA A 505 -139.01 -77.16 157.29
N LEU A 506 -137.77 -77.26 157.78
CA LEU A 506 -137.18 -78.42 158.46
C LEU A 506 -136.47 -77.97 159.74
#